data_AF-A0A522VLB7-F1
#
_entry.id   AF-A0A522VLB7-F1
#
_cell.length_a   1.000
_cell.length_b   1.000
_cell.length_c   1.000
_cell.angle_alpha   90.00
_cell.angle_beta   90.00
_cell.angle_gamma   90.00
#
_symmetry.space_group_name_H-M   'P 1'
#
loop_
_entity.id
_entity.type
_entity.pdbx_description
1 polymer ?
#
loop_
_entity_poly.entity_id
_entity_poly.type
_entity_poly.pdbx_seq_one_letter_code
_entity_poly.pdbx_strand_id
1 'polypeptide(L)'
;TMTHYEVLRLLTAALPALRIPARAKLVAVIFGTFFAHAAEILLYAVAIFVLVRYLDAGTLGDASSLSLTQCLYFSAETYSSLGYGDVVPAGDLRLLAGAEVLNGLLLIGWSASYTYISMERFWSDAGGDKGNGAGAG
;
A
#
# COMPACT_ATOMS: atom_id res chain seq x y z
N THR A 1 3.40 3.49 -13.51
CA THR A 1 2.96 4.91 -13.59
C THR A 1 1.51 5.04 -14.02
N MET A 2 1.00 4.28 -15.01
CA MET A 2 -0.45 4.27 -15.32
C MET A 2 -1.30 3.47 -14.30
N THR A 3 -0.77 2.36 -13.77
CA THR A 3 -1.40 1.57 -12.70
C THR A 3 -1.63 2.38 -11.41
N HIS A 4 -0.65 3.21 -11.04
CA HIS A 4 -0.75 4.10 -9.87
C HIS A 4 -1.81 5.20 -10.07
N TYR A 5 -2.01 5.67 -11.30
CA TYR A 5 -3.04 6.66 -11.64
C TYR A 5 -4.45 6.05 -11.61
N GLU A 6 -4.63 4.80 -12.07
CA GLU A 6 -5.91 4.11 -11.99
C GLU A 6 -6.29 3.74 -10.56
N VAL A 7 -5.31 3.30 -9.74
CA VAL A 7 -5.51 3.03 -8.31
C VAL A 7 -5.87 4.31 -7.56
N LEU A 8 -5.19 5.43 -7.84
CA LEU A 8 -5.56 6.76 -7.30
C LEU A 8 -6.95 7.20 -7.76
N ARG A 9 -7.34 6.94 -9.01
CA ARG A 9 -8.65 7.30 -9.55
C ARG A 9 -9.79 6.48 -8.92
N LEU A 10 -9.57 5.19 -8.67
CA LEU A 10 -10.49 4.30 -7.96
C LEU A 10 -10.64 4.68 -6.49
N LEU A 11 -9.54 5.01 -5.80
CA LEU A 11 -9.55 5.48 -4.40
C LEU A 11 -10.26 6.83 -4.26
N THR A 12 -9.99 7.79 -5.15
CA THR A 12 -10.58 9.14 -5.09
C THR A 12 -12.07 9.15 -5.45
N ALA A 13 -12.53 8.22 -6.29
CA ALA A 13 -13.94 8.07 -6.64
C ALA A 13 -14.77 7.37 -5.55
N ALA A 14 -14.17 6.49 -4.76
CA ALA A 14 -14.86 5.73 -3.71
C ALA A 14 -14.98 6.48 -2.36
N LEU A 15 -14.00 7.34 -2.03
CA LEU A 15 -13.94 8.07 -0.76
C LEU A 15 -15.12 9.03 -0.46
N PRO A 16 -15.72 9.75 -1.43
CA PRO A 16 -16.78 10.72 -1.16
C PRO A 16 -18.13 10.08 -0.76
N ALA A 17 -18.30 8.78 -0.98
CA ALA A 17 -19.58 8.09 -0.84
C ALA A 17 -19.89 7.61 0.59
N LEU A 18 -18.92 7.61 1.52
CA LEU A 18 -19.11 7.05 2.86
C LEU A 18 -19.39 8.13 3.93
N ARG A 19 -20.67 8.23 4.33
CA ARG A 19 -21.17 9.09 5.43
C ARG A 19 -21.04 8.39 6.80
N ILE A 20 -19.82 8.17 7.30
CA ILE A 20 -19.54 7.47 8.58
C ILE A 20 -19.10 8.45 9.69
N PRO A 21 -19.34 8.19 10.99
CA PRO A 21 -18.70 8.93 12.10
C PRO A 21 -17.17 9.00 12.03
N ALA A 22 -16.58 10.10 12.48
CA ALA A 22 -15.14 10.43 12.38
C ALA A 22 -14.17 9.32 12.85
N ARG A 23 -14.53 8.61 13.93
CA ARG A 23 -13.77 7.47 14.47
C ARG A 23 -13.72 6.29 13.48
N ALA A 24 -14.87 5.97 12.90
CA ALA A 24 -14.99 4.90 11.92
C ALA A 24 -14.43 5.30 10.55
N LYS A 25 -14.34 6.60 10.23
CA LYS A 25 -13.58 7.09 9.07
C LYS A 25 -12.09 6.78 9.20
N LEU A 26 -11.47 6.98 10.36
CA LEU A 26 -10.06 6.60 10.58
C LEU A 26 -9.84 5.10 10.40
N VAL A 27 -10.71 4.28 11.00
CA VAL A 27 -10.64 2.82 10.86
C VAL A 27 -10.81 2.41 9.39
N ALA A 28 -11.77 3.01 8.67
CA ALA A 28 -11.97 2.76 7.25
C ALA A 28 -10.76 3.19 6.40
N VAL A 29 -10.09 4.31 6.73
CA VAL A 29 -8.85 4.73 6.06
C VAL A 29 -7.74 3.72 6.29
N ILE A 30 -7.52 3.27 7.54
CA ILE A 30 -6.47 2.30 7.86
C ILE A 30 -6.70 0.95 7.16
N PHE A 31 -7.92 0.42 7.18
CA PHE A 31 -8.24 -0.81 6.46
C PHE A 31 -8.15 -0.61 4.94
N GLY A 32 -8.65 0.52 4.43
CA GLY A 32 -8.59 0.86 3.01
C GLY A 32 -7.15 0.94 2.51
N THR A 33 -6.27 1.62 3.24
CA THR A 33 -4.84 1.66 2.92
C THR A 33 -4.24 0.28 3.02
N PHE A 34 -4.47 -0.49 4.08
CA PHE A 34 -3.96 -1.86 4.20
C PHE A 34 -4.30 -2.75 2.99
N PHE A 35 -5.57 -2.77 2.57
CA PHE A 35 -5.99 -3.53 1.38
C PHE A 35 -5.38 -2.99 0.08
N ALA A 36 -5.16 -1.67 -0.03
CA ALA A 36 -4.48 -1.09 -1.18
C ALA A 36 -3.03 -1.58 -1.28
N HIS A 37 -2.26 -1.57 -0.17
CA HIS A 37 -0.88 -2.10 -0.17
C HIS A 37 -0.86 -3.60 -0.48
N ALA A 38 -1.81 -4.38 0.05
CA ALA A 38 -1.92 -5.81 -0.25
C ALA A 38 -2.21 -6.08 -1.74
N ALA A 39 -3.05 -5.27 -2.37
CA ALA A 39 -3.33 -5.37 -3.80
C ALA A 39 -2.11 -5.01 -4.67
N GLU A 40 -1.31 -4.03 -4.26
CA GLU A 40 -0.07 -3.67 -4.95
C GLU A 40 0.98 -4.77 -4.85
N ILE A 41 1.18 -5.33 -3.66
CA ILE A 41 2.05 -6.50 -3.45
C ILE A 41 1.62 -7.67 -4.35
N LEU A 42 0.31 -7.95 -4.42
CA LEU A 42 -0.20 -9.00 -5.32
C LEU A 42 0.10 -8.71 -6.79
N LEU A 43 -0.01 -7.45 -7.22
CA LEU A 43 0.27 -7.03 -8.58
C LEU A 43 1.75 -7.20 -8.94
N TYR A 44 2.66 -6.79 -8.05
CA TYR A 44 4.09 -7.01 -8.23
C TYR A 44 4.44 -8.51 -8.25
N ALA A 45 3.86 -9.30 -7.35
CA ALA A 45 4.03 -10.75 -7.32
C ALA A 45 3.61 -11.41 -8.65
N VAL A 46 2.46 -11.04 -9.21
CA VAL A 46 1.99 -11.55 -10.50
C VAL A 46 2.90 -11.08 -11.64
N ALA A 47 3.34 -9.81 -11.64
CA ALA A 47 4.26 -9.29 -12.64
C ALA A 47 5.59 -10.06 -12.64
N ILE A 48 6.16 -10.29 -11.46
CA ILE A 48 7.37 -11.09 -11.24
C ILE A 48 7.16 -12.53 -11.75
N PHE A 49 6.04 -13.16 -11.38
CA PHE A 49 5.71 -14.52 -11.82
C PHE A 49 5.66 -14.62 -13.36
N VAL A 50 5.01 -13.67 -14.03
CA VAL A 50 4.92 -13.62 -15.50
C VAL A 50 6.29 -13.35 -16.14
N LEU A 51 7.08 -12.42 -15.59
CA LEU A 51 8.41 -12.09 -16.09
C LEU A 51 9.38 -13.27 -16.03
N VAL A 52 9.40 -13.99 -14.90
CA VAL A 52 10.25 -15.17 -14.75
C VAL A 52 9.74 -16.33 -15.62
N ARG A 53 8.42 -16.53 -15.70
CA ARG A 53 7.86 -17.71 -16.38
C ARG A 53 7.87 -17.61 -17.91
N TYR A 54 7.69 -16.41 -18.48
CA TYR A 54 7.48 -16.23 -19.93
C TYR A 54 8.55 -15.41 -20.62
N LEU A 55 9.28 -14.55 -19.90
CA LEU A 55 10.23 -13.59 -20.49
C LEU A 55 11.69 -13.92 -20.17
N ASP A 56 11.94 -14.96 -19.37
CA ASP A 56 13.28 -15.39 -18.93
C ASP A 56 14.13 -14.23 -18.38
N ALA A 57 13.47 -13.24 -17.76
CA ALA A 57 14.08 -11.99 -17.30
C ALA A 57 15.03 -12.18 -16.10
N GLY A 58 15.11 -13.40 -15.57
CA GLY A 58 15.92 -13.77 -14.42
C GLY A 58 15.27 -14.91 -13.63
N THR A 59 15.84 -15.24 -12.48
CA THR A 59 15.33 -16.29 -11.59
C THR A 59 15.04 -15.73 -10.20
N LEU A 60 14.13 -16.41 -9.50
CA LEU A 60 13.82 -16.15 -8.11
C LEU A 60 14.25 -17.37 -7.30
N GLY A 61 15.36 -17.28 -6.58
CA GLY A 61 15.95 -18.45 -5.90
C GLY A 61 16.23 -19.61 -6.87
N ASP A 62 15.82 -20.82 -6.48
CA ASP A 62 15.94 -22.00 -7.32
C ASP A 62 14.79 -22.07 -8.35
N ALA A 63 15.13 -22.11 -9.64
CA ALA A 63 14.17 -22.07 -10.76
C ALA A 63 13.17 -23.24 -10.73
N SER A 64 13.52 -24.36 -10.09
CA SER A 64 12.64 -25.52 -9.87
C SER A 64 11.46 -25.24 -8.93
N SER A 65 11.57 -24.23 -8.08
CA SER A 65 10.63 -23.99 -6.97
C SER A 65 9.60 -22.88 -7.25
N LEU A 66 9.74 -22.14 -8.36
CA LEU A 66 8.97 -20.94 -8.66
C LEU A 66 7.45 -21.16 -8.52
N SER A 67 6.89 -20.59 -7.45
CA SER A 67 5.46 -20.59 -7.15
C SER A 67 4.94 -19.18 -6.97
N LEU A 68 3.64 -18.97 -7.24
CA LEU A 68 3.01 -17.67 -7.03
C LEU A 68 3.11 -17.23 -5.56
N THR A 69 3.08 -18.17 -4.62
CA THR A 69 3.28 -17.91 -3.19
C THR A 69 4.67 -17.38 -2.88
N GLN A 70 5.73 -17.94 -3.49
CA GLN A 70 7.09 -17.39 -3.33
C GLN A 70 7.23 -16.00 -3.95
N CYS A 71 6.62 -15.76 -5.11
CA CYS A 71 6.61 -14.41 -5.69
C CYS A 71 5.88 -13.41 -4.80
N LEU A 72 4.76 -13.83 -4.17
CA LEU A 72 3.99 -13.00 -3.24
C LEU A 72 4.79 -12.70 -1.97
N TYR A 73 5.46 -13.71 -1.43
CA TYR A 73 6.34 -13.57 -0.28
C TYR A 73 7.49 -12.60 -0.56
N PHE A 74 8.23 -12.83 -1.65
CA PHE A 74 9.32 -11.95 -2.09
C PHE A 74 8.84 -10.51 -2.32
N SER A 75 7.70 -10.34 -2.99
CA SER A 75 7.12 -9.02 -3.24
C SER A 75 6.71 -8.33 -1.93
N ALA A 76 6.07 -9.04 -1.00
CA ALA A 76 5.69 -8.48 0.29
C ALA A 76 6.90 -7.98 1.08
N GLU A 77 7.99 -8.74 1.11
CA GLU A 77 9.22 -8.33 1.77
C GLU A 77 9.91 -7.16 1.10
N THR A 78 9.98 -7.20 -0.22
CA THR A 78 10.64 -6.18 -1.03
C THR A 78 9.86 -4.86 -0.90
N TYR A 79 8.55 -4.90 -1.12
CA TYR A 79 7.67 -3.74 -1.00
C TYR A 79 7.71 -3.10 0.39
N SER A 80 7.78 -3.90 1.46
CA SER A 80 7.84 -3.41 2.84
C SER A 80 9.26 -3.09 3.34
N SER A 81 10.29 -3.27 2.48
CA SER A 81 11.71 -3.17 2.83
C SER A 81 12.21 -4.15 3.91
N LEU A 82 11.47 -5.23 4.17
CA LEU A 82 11.81 -6.25 5.17
C LEU A 82 13.06 -7.05 4.75
N GLY A 83 13.02 -7.63 3.55
CA GLY A 83 14.09 -8.38 2.90
C GLY A 83 14.81 -9.41 3.79
N TYR A 84 14.16 -10.53 4.14
CA TYR A 84 14.81 -11.60 4.92
C TYR A 84 16.01 -12.21 4.19
N GLY A 85 16.02 -12.15 2.85
CA GLY A 85 17.16 -12.54 2.03
C GLY A 85 17.29 -14.06 1.80
N ASP A 86 16.27 -14.82 2.19
CA ASP A 86 16.09 -16.24 1.86
C ASP A 86 15.69 -16.44 0.38
N VAL A 87 14.96 -15.48 -0.18
CA VAL A 87 14.59 -15.43 -1.60
C VAL A 87 15.25 -14.23 -2.26
N VAL A 88 16.18 -14.49 -3.19
CA VAL A 88 16.98 -13.44 -3.85
C VAL A 88 16.70 -13.42 -5.35
N PRO A 89 16.43 -12.24 -5.94
CA PRO A 89 16.25 -12.10 -7.38
C PRO A 89 17.59 -12.11 -8.10
N ALA A 90 17.64 -12.75 -9.27
CA ALA A 90 18.79 -12.75 -10.17
C ALA A 90 18.45 -12.08 -11.50
N GLY A 91 19.47 -11.64 -12.25
CA GLY A 91 19.30 -10.99 -13.55
C GLY A 91 18.62 -9.63 -13.47
N ASP A 92 17.75 -9.32 -14.44
CA ASP A 92 17.09 -8.02 -14.59
C ASP A 92 16.04 -7.77 -13.51
N LEU A 93 15.57 -8.82 -12.82
CA LEU A 93 14.66 -8.69 -11.68
C LEU A 93 15.26 -7.89 -10.52
N ARG A 94 16.59 -7.75 -10.43
CA ARG A 94 17.23 -6.94 -9.37
C ARG A 94 16.86 -5.47 -9.47
N LEU A 95 16.75 -4.94 -10.69
CA LEU A 95 16.31 -3.56 -10.92
C LEU A 95 14.83 -3.39 -10.59
N LEU A 96 14.01 -4.38 -10.95
CA LEU A 96 12.59 -4.40 -10.60
C LEU A 96 12.39 -4.42 -9.07
N ALA A 97 13.11 -5.28 -8.36
CA ALA A 97 13.07 -5.35 -6.90
C ALA A 97 13.49 -4.03 -6.26
N GLY A 98 14.55 -3.38 -6.76
CA GLY A 98 14.96 -2.06 -6.28
C GLY A 98 13.87 -1.00 -6.49
N ALA A 99 13.21 -1.00 -7.65
CA ALA A 99 12.09 -0.10 -7.93
C ALA A 99 10.86 -0.39 -7.04
N GLU A 100 10.60 -1.66 -6.73
CA GLU A 100 9.51 -2.11 -5.87
C GLU A 100 9.68 -1.63 -4.42
N VAL A 101 10.88 -1.78 -3.82
CA VAL A 101 11.17 -1.26 -2.48
C VAL A 101 10.92 0.25 -2.44
N LEU A 102 11.43 0.99 -3.43
CA LEU A 102 11.30 2.45 -3.48
C LEU A 102 9.83 2.88 -3.58
N ASN A 103 9.05 2.22 -4.44
CA ASN A 103 7.63 2.50 -4.58
C ASN A 103 6.85 2.17 -3.30
N GLY A 104 7.10 1.01 -2.69
CA GLY A 104 6.43 0.60 -1.47
C GLY A 104 6.71 1.53 -0.30
N LEU A 105 7.97 1.93 -0.09
CA LEU A 105 8.34 2.90 0.94
C LEU A 105 7.66 4.26 0.75
N LEU A 106 7.60 4.75 -0.50
CA LEU A 106 6.94 6.02 -0.82
C LEU A 106 5.44 5.97 -0.45
N LEU A 107 4.77 4.87 -0.80
CA LEU A 107 3.34 4.68 -0.57
C LEU A 107 2.98 4.46 0.90
N ILE A 108 3.81 3.70 1.62
CA ILE A 108 3.68 3.52 3.07
C ILE A 108 3.86 4.88 3.76
N GLY A 109 4.88 5.66 3.38
CA GLY A 109 5.12 7.00 3.91
C GLY A 109 3.94 7.94 3.66
N TRP A 110 3.43 7.99 2.43
CA TRP A 110 2.26 8.79 2.09
C TRP A 110 1.04 8.37 2.92
N SER A 111 0.77 7.06 3.00
CA SER A 111 -0.37 6.53 3.76
C SER A 111 -0.31 6.90 5.25
N ALA A 112 0.89 6.89 5.84
CA ALA A 112 1.11 7.36 7.19
C ALA A 112 0.82 8.87 7.33
N SER A 113 1.34 9.70 6.42
CA SER A 113 1.06 11.15 6.42
C SER A 113 -0.42 11.47 6.25
N TYR A 114 -1.11 10.77 5.34
CA TYR A 114 -2.55 10.96 5.12
C TYR A 114 -3.37 10.55 6.35
N THR A 115 -3.00 9.44 6.99
CA THR A 115 -3.66 8.98 8.23
C THR A 115 -3.44 9.99 9.36
N TYR A 116 -2.24 10.55 9.48
CA TYR A 116 -1.92 11.60 10.45
C TYR A 116 -2.76 12.87 10.25
N ILE A 117 -2.82 13.40 9.02
CA ILE A 117 -3.64 14.59 8.68
C ILE A 117 -5.12 14.31 8.95
N SER A 118 -5.60 13.11 8.62
CA SER A 118 -6.97 12.69 8.89
C SER A 118 -7.27 12.69 10.39
N MET A 119 -6.33 12.21 11.21
CA MET A 119 -6.46 12.20 12.66
C MET A 119 -6.53 13.61 13.25
N GLU A 120 -5.65 14.53 12.81
CA GLU A 120 -5.70 15.94 13.24
C GLU A 120 -7.05 16.59 12.92
N ARG A 121 -7.56 16.37 11.71
CA ARG A 121 -8.83 16.95 11.25
C ARG A 121 -10.02 16.44 12.07
N PHE A 122 -10.07 15.14 12.35
CA PHE A 122 -11.16 14.56 13.14
C PHE A 122 -11.09 14.93 14.63
N TRP A 123 -9.90 15.18 15.16
CA TRP A 123 -9.73 15.66 16.54
C TRP A 123 -10.16 17.12 16.69
N SER A 124 -9.88 17.97 15.67
CA SER A 124 -10.33 19.36 15.63
C SER A 124 -11.86 19.47 15.62
N ASP A 125 -12.55 18.64 14.81
CA ASP A 125 -14.01 18.61 14.74
C ASP A 125 -14.65 18.15 16.07
N ALA A 126 -13.99 17.27 16.83
CA ALA A 126 -14.48 16.79 18.13
C ALA A 126 -14.22 17.78 19.29
N GLY A 127 -13.25 18.68 19.14
CA GLY A 127 -12.89 19.69 20.15
C GLY A 127 -13.69 21.00 20.06
N GLY A 128 -14.31 21.30 18.91
CA GLY A 128 -15.04 22.54 18.66
C GLY A 128 -16.43 22.67 19.32
N ASP A 129 -16.98 21.58 19.87
CA ASP A 129 -18.34 21.55 20.44
C ASP A 129 -18.41 21.96 21.94
N LYS A 130 -17.28 22.32 22.57
CA LYS A 130 -17.26 22.73 23.99
C LYS A 130 -17.22 24.24 24.25
N GLY A 131 -17.34 25.08 23.21
CA GLY A 131 -17.16 26.53 23.31
C GLY A 131 -18.40 27.41 23.29
N ASN A 132 -19.60 26.89 22.97
CA ASN A 132 -20.77 27.75 22.68
C ASN A 132 -21.99 27.51 23.60
N GLY A 133 -21.76 27.39 24.91
CA GLY A 133 -22.84 27.17 25.90
C GLY A 133 -22.79 28.06 27.16
N ALA A 134 -21.79 28.93 27.31
CA ALA A 134 -21.66 29.78 28.49
C ALA A 134 -21.83 31.26 28.10
N GLY A 135 -23.06 31.66 27.75
CA GLY A 135 -23.33 33.04 27.38
C GLY A 135 -24.74 33.32 26.87
N ALA A 136 -25.78 32.84 27.54
CA ALA A 136 -27.13 33.37 27.37
C ALA A 136 -28.01 33.01 28.56
N GLY A 137 -28.44 34.04 29.31
CA GLY A 137 -29.62 34.00 30.18
C GLY A 137 -29.32 33.81 31.66
#